data_AF-A0A2V8TIC1-F1
#
_entry.id   AF-A0A2V8TIC1-F1
#
_cell.length_a   1.000
_cell.length_b   1.000
_cell.length_c   1.000
_cell.angle_alpha   90.00
_cell.angle_beta   90.00
_cell.angle_gamma   90.00
#
_symmetry.space_group_name_H-M   'P 1'
#
loop_
_entity.id
_entity.type
_entity.pdbx_description
1 polymer ?
#
loop_
_entity_poly.entity_id
_entity_poly.type
_entity_poly.pdbx_seq_one_letter_code
_entity_poly.pdbx_strand_id
1 'polypeptide(L)' 'MQMFLKTLTRYKSGDRVQLTLQRGGRLIQTTITLTEAQVFNYRIEEMKDATPEARALRAAWLNGR' A
#
# COMPACT_ATOMS: atom_id res chain seq x y z
N MET A 1 3.62 -14.09 4.28
CA MET A 1 3.24 -13.01 3.33
C MET A 1 4.09 -12.99 2.04
N GLN A 2 5.37 -13.37 2.05
CA GLN A 2 6.23 -13.38 0.84
C GLN A 2 5.71 -14.23 -0.35
N MET A 3 4.96 -15.30 -0.09
CA MET A 3 4.44 -16.18 -1.16
C MET A 3 3.40 -15.49 -2.05
N PHE A 4 2.57 -14.62 -1.48
CA PHE A 4 1.48 -13.97 -2.22
C PHE A 4 2.02 -12.98 -3.27
N LEU A 5 3.00 -12.15 -2.91
CA LEU A 5 3.63 -11.22 -3.84
C LEU A 5 4.31 -11.95 -5.00
N LYS A 6 5.05 -13.03 -4.74
CA LYS A 6 5.66 -13.87 -5.78
C LYS A 6 4.65 -14.54 -6.71
N THR A 7 3.45 -14.84 -6.22
CA THR A 7 2.36 -15.34 -7.06
C THR A 7 1.79 -14.23 -7.94
N LEU A 8 1.59 -13.03 -7.39
CA LEU A 8 1.09 -11.88 -8.13
C LEU A 8 2.02 -11.46 -9.28
N THR A 9 3.35 -11.60 -9.14
CA THR A 9 4.29 -11.27 -10.23
C THR A 9 4.14 -12.14 -11.49
N ARG A 10 3.33 -13.20 -11.45
CA ARG A 10 3.06 -14.07 -12.60
C ARG A 10 1.93 -13.55 -13.49
N TYR A 11 1.20 -12.54 -13.04
CA TYR A 11 0.03 -12.00 -13.73
C TYR A 11 0.26 -10.56 -14.17
N LYS A 12 -0.50 -10.12 -15.16
CA LYS A 12 -0.49 -8.76 -15.71
C LYS A 12 -1.89 -8.14 -15.70
N SER A 13 -1.95 -6.82 -15.93
CA SER A 13 -3.22 -6.12 -16.10
C SER A 13 -4.04 -6.74 -17.25
N GLY A 14 -5.34 -6.91 -17.03
CA GLY A 14 -6.27 -7.58 -17.93
C GLY A 14 -6.43 -9.08 -17.69
N ASP A 15 -5.54 -9.72 -16.93
CA ASP A 15 -5.66 -11.16 -16.65
C ASP A 15 -6.92 -11.47 -15.83
N ARG A 16 -7.61 -12.55 -16.20
CA ARG A 16 -8.74 -13.09 -15.44
C ARG A 16 -8.24 -14.21 -14.54
N VAL A 17 -8.38 -14.04 -13.23
CA VAL A 17 -7.85 -14.96 -12.22
C VAL A 17 -8.99 -15.52 -11.39
N GLN A 18 -9.06 -16.85 -11.29
CA GLN A 18 -9.94 -17.51 -10.33
C GLN A 18 -9.34 -17.44 -8.92
N LEU A 19 -10.16 -17.03 -7.97
CA LEU A 19 -9.82 -16.89 -6.57
C LEU A 19 -10.77 -17.74 -5.72
N THR A 20 -10.19 -18.40 -4.73
CA THR A 20 -10.94 -18.96 -3.60
C THR A 20 -10.70 -18.05 -2.40
N LEU A 21 -11.77 -17.52 -1.80
CA LEU A 21 -11.70 -16.61 -0.66
C LEU A 21 -12.61 -17.08 0.48
N GLN A 22 -12.19 -16.85 1.71
CA GLN A 22 -12.98 -17.17 2.90
C GLN A 22 -13.61 -15.90 3.46
N ARG A 23 -14.95 -15.88 3.58
CA ARG A 23 -15.70 -14.74 4.11
C ARG A 23 -16.76 -15.24 5.09
N GLY A 24 -16.70 -14.80 6.34
CA GLY A 24 -17.66 -15.22 7.38
C GLY A 24 -17.72 -16.74 7.55
N GLY A 25 -16.57 -17.41 7.52
CA GLY A 25 -16.47 -18.87 7.62
C GLY A 25 -16.87 -19.64 6.36
N ARG A 26 -17.36 -18.97 5.31
CA ARG A 26 -17.75 -19.60 4.04
C ARG A 26 -16.64 -19.48 3.00
N LEU A 27 -16.44 -20.54 2.22
CA LEU A 27 -15.59 -20.50 1.03
C LEU A 27 -16.40 -19.98 -0.16
N ILE A 28 -15.82 -19.06 -0.91
CA ILE A 28 -16.41 -18.45 -2.09
C ILE A 28 -15.40 -18.60 -3.23
N GLN A 29 -15.85 -19.11 -4.36
CA GLN A 29 -15.07 -19.14 -5.60
C GLN A 29 -15.56 -18.03 -6.53
N THR A 30 -14.64 -17.20 -7.02
CA THR A 30 -14.98 -16.10 -7.93
C THR A 30 -13.86 -15.89 -8.95
N THR A 31 -14.15 -15.17 -10.03
CA THR A 31 -13.15 -14.70 -10.99
C THR A 31 -13.06 -13.19 -10.91
N ILE A 32 -11.84 -12.66 -10.85
CA ILE A 32 -11.59 -11.22 -10.95
C ILE A 32 -10.77 -10.92 -12.20
N THR A 33 -10.96 -9.73 -12.75
CA THR A 33 -10.04 -9.17 -13.75
C THR A 33 -9.04 -8.28 -13.02
N LEU A 34 -7.75 -8.53 -13.19
CA LEU A 34 -6.71 -7.69 -12.63
C LEU A 34 -6.65 -6.37 -13.40
N THR A 35 -6.57 -5.26 -12.68
CA THR A 35 -6.35 -3.93 -13.25
C THR A 35 -4.90 -3.51 -13.02
N GLU A 36 -4.54 -2.30 -13.47
CA GLU A 36 -3.27 -1.70 -13.11
C GLU A 36 -3.11 -1.63 -11.59
N ALA A 37 -1.90 -1.96 -11.12
CA ALA A 37 -1.58 -1.90 -9.71
C ALA A 37 -1.38 -0.44 -9.30
N GLN A 38 -2.14 0.01 -8.31
CA GLN A 38 -1.93 1.31 -7.71
C GLN A 38 -0.75 1.25 -6.74
N VAL A 39 0.36 1.88 -7.12
CA VAL A 39 1.57 1.96 -6.27
C VAL A 39 1.56 3.28 -5.52
N PHE A 40 1.30 3.21 -4.22
CA PHE A 40 1.39 4.37 -3.34
C PHE A 40 2.81 4.54 -2.80
N ASN A 41 3.56 5.48 -3.35
CA ASN A 41 4.93 5.78 -2.95
C ASN A 41 4.97 7.00 -2.01
N TYR A 42 4.40 6.86 -0.81
CA TYR A 42 4.45 7.91 0.21
C TYR A 42 5.87 8.05 0.75
N ARG A 43 6.34 9.29 0.86
CA ARG A 43 7.65 9.63 1.41
C ARG A 43 7.54 10.81 2.36
N ILE A 44 8.36 10.79 3.39
CA ILE A 44 8.59 11.95 4.25
C ILE A 44 9.83 12.63 3.71
N GLU A 45 9.64 13.81 3.13
CA GLU A 45 10.72 14.61 2.55
C GLU A 45 10.94 15.86 3.41
N GLU A 46 12.18 16.32 3.49
CA GLU A 46 12.50 17.57 4.19
C GLU A 46 12.04 18.78 3.37
N MET A 47 11.23 19.65 3.98
CA MET A 47 10.88 20.96 3.44
C MET A 47 12.01 21.96 3.73
N LYS A 48 12.87 22.23 2.74
CA LYS A 48 14.07 23.09 2.91
C LYS A 48 13.72 24.53 3.31
N ASP A 49 12.60 25.02 2.80
CA ASP A 49 12.05 26.35 2.99
C ASP A 49 10.96 26.41 4.08
N ALA A 50 10.88 25.38 4.93
CA ALA A 50 9.95 25.36 6.06
C ALA A 50 10.08 26.64 6.90
N THR A 51 8.94 27.23 7.27
CA THR A 51 8.91 28.42 8.13
C THR A 51 9.52 28.11 9.50
N PRO A 52 10.00 29.13 10.24
CA PRO A 52 10.52 28.94 11.59
C PRO A 52 9.56 28.18 12.51
N GLU A 53 8.25 28.43 12.40
CA GLU A 53 7.20 27.78 13.19
C GLU A 53 7.09 26.29 12.86
N ALA A 54 7.13 25.93 11.57
CA ALA A 54 7.10 24.54 11.14
C ALA A 54 8.35 23.76 11.60
N ARG A 55 9.53 24.41 11.58
CA ARG A 55 10.78 23.84 12.12
C ARG A 55 10.69 23.61 13.62
N ALA A 56 10.10 24.55 14.36
CA ALA A 56 9.90 24.43 15.81
C ALA A 56 8.95 23.27 16.15
N LEU A 57 7.84 23.12 15.41
CA LEU A 57 6.92 22.00 15.57
C LEU A 57 7.60 20.65 15.34
N ARG A 58 8.42 20.53 14.28
CA ARG A 58 9.21 19.32 14.03
C ARG A 58 10.18 19.03 15.18
N ALA A 59 10.87 20.04 15.69
CA ALA A 59 11.79 19.89 16.81
C ALA A 59 11.06 19.45 18.10
N ALA A 60 9.88 19.99 18.38
CA ALA A 60 9.05 19.58 19.51
C ALA A 60 8.63 18.11 19.38
N TRP A 61 8.08 17.74 18.21
CA TRP A 61 7.67 16.37 17.88
C TRP A 61 8.81 15.35 18.05
N LEU A 62 10.01 15.66 17.54
CA LEU A 62 11.18 14.77 17.69
C LEU A 62 11.67 14.61 19.12
N ASN A 63 11.42 15.60 19.98
CA ASN A 63 11.80 15.56 21.39
C ASN A 63 10.67 15.04 22.30
N GLY A 64 9.54 14.60 21.73
CA GLY A 64 8.39 14.10 22.47
C GLY A 64 7.71 15.15 23.35
N ARG A 65 7.78 16.43 22.95
CA ARG A 65 7.15 17.57 23.64
C ARG A 65 6.04 18.19 22.81
#